data_AF-A0A2N8KJU4-F1
#
_entry.id   AF-A0A2N8KJU4-F1
#
_cell.length_a   1.000
_cell.length_b   1.000
_cell.length_c   1.000
_cell.angle_alpha   90.00
_cell.angle_beta   90.00
_cell.angle_gamma   90.00
#
_symmetry.space_group_name_H-M   'P 1'
#
loop_
_entity.id
_entity.type
_entity.pdbx_description
1 polymer ?
#
loop_
_entity_poly.entity_id
_entity_poly.type
_entity_poly.pdbx_seq_one_letter_code
_entity_poly.pdbx_strand_id
1 'polypeptide(L)'
;MHGRDGRDNDADFFRVVLSVLEARLPKLKSAYREDYAAVLQATAAGIIHIGYRADPLHAELYLREIPRVLTAYLTAIEAAAST
;
A
#
# COMPACT_ATOMS: atom_id res chain seq x y z
N MET A 1 -4.19 -11.61 26.04
CA MET A 1 -4.43 -10.32 25.34
C MET A 1 -4.20 -10.52 23.85
N HIS A 2 -5.19 -10.99 23.09
CA HIS A 2 -5.08 -11.15 21.63
C HIS A 2 -6.41 -10.72 21.01
N GLY A 3 -6.39 -9.73 20.12
CA GLY A 3 -7.57 -9.40 19.31
C GLY A 3 -7.79 -7.94 18.90
N ARG A 4 -6.84 -7.02 19.12
CA ARG A 4 -7.02 -5.61 18.74
C ARG A 4 -6.27 -5.17 17.47
N ASP A 5 -5.27 -5.92 17.00
CA ASP A 5 -4.23 -5.31 16.15
C ASP A 5 -4.46 -5.34 14.62
N GLY A 6 -5.47 -6.04 14.11
CA GLY A 6 -5.65 -6.14 12.64
C GLY A 6 -6.23 -4.88 11.99
N ARG A 7 -7.35 -4.38 12.55
CA ARG A 7 -8.13 -3.29 11.94
C ARG A 7 -7.52 -1.91 12.20
N ASP A 8 -6.91 -1.72 13.36
CA ASP A 8 -6.25 -0.45 13.69
C ASP A 8 -4.96 -0.28 12.87
N ASN A 9 -4.18 -1.35 12.68
CA ASN A 9 -2.96 -1.32 11.87
C ASN A 9 -3.24 -1.07 10.37
N ASP A 10 -4.30 -1.69 9.84
CA ASP A 10 -4.74 -1.46 8.46
C ASP A 10 -5.18 0.00 8.24
N ALA A 11 -5.89 0.59 9.21
CA ALA A 11 -6.28 1.99 9.17
C ALA A 11 -5.07 2.94 9.27
N ASP A 12 -4.07 2.58 10.05
CA ASP A 12 -2.83 3.35 10.18
C ASP A 12 -2.01 3.31 8.89
N PHE A 13 -1.88 2.14 8.25
CA PHE A 13 -1.22 2.04 6.94
C PHE A 13 -1.93 2.89 5.88
N PHE A 14 -3.26 2.80 5.79
CA PHE A 14 -4.04 3.62 4.86
C PHE A 14 -3.78 5.11 5.05
N ARG A 15 -3.83 5.59 6.31
CA ARG A 15 -3.60 7.00 6.64
C ARG A 15 -2.18 7.45 6.27
N VAL A 16 -1.17 6.64 6.56
CA VAL A 16 0.22 6.94 6.17
C VAL A 16 0.35 7.04 4.66
N VAL A 17 -0.20 6.09 3.92
CA VAL A 17 -0.17 6.12 2.45
C VAL A 17 -0.91 7.35 1.92
N LEU A 18 -2.08 7.67 2.46
CA LEU A 18 -2.83 8.84 2.07
C LEU A 18 -2.01 10.11 2.29
N SER A 19 -1.40 10.31 3.46
CA SER A 19 -0.54 11.47 3.72
C SER A 19 0.65 11.57 2.76
N VAL A 20 1.24 10.43 2.37
CA VAL A 20 2.29 10.41 1.34
C VAL A 20 1.74 10.88 -0.02
N LEU A 21 0.55 10.41 -0.41
CA LEU A 21 -0.09 10.81 -1.67
C LEU A 21 -0.52 12.28 -1.66
N GLU A 22 -0.97 12.81 -0.53
CA GLU A 22 -1.28 14.24 -0.37
C GLU A 22 -0.05 15.11 -0.60
N ALA A 23 1.10 14.70 -0.07
CA ALA A 23 2.36 15.41 -0.24
C ALA A 23 2.92 15.31 -1.67
N ARG A 24 2.82 14.12 -2.29
CA ARG A 24 3.42 13.84 -3.60
C ARG A 24 2.53 14.23 -4.79
N LEU A 25 1.20 14.21 -4.62
CA LEU A 25 0.21 14.47 -5.66
C LEU A 25 -0.77 15.61 -5.25
N PRO A 26 -0.27 16.81 -4.90
CA PRO A 26 -1.11 17.85 -4.28
C PRO A 26 -2.21 18.38 -5.22
N LYS A 27 -2.02 18.27 -6.54
CA LYS A 27 -2.97 18.75 -7.56
C LYS A 27 -4.09 17.76 -7.86
N LEU A 28 -3.95 16.51 -7.45
CA LEU A 28 -4.95 15.48 -7.69
C LEU A 28 -6.14 15.65 -6.73
N LYS A 29 -7.38 15.38 -7.14
CA LYS A 29 -8.55 15.46 -6.24
C LYS A 29 -8.43 14.44 -5.09
N SER A 30 -8.98 14.76 -3.92
CA SER A 30 -8.95 13.90 -2.72
C SER A 30 -9.43 12.47 -3.00
N ALA A 31 -10.57 12.35 -3.69
CA ALA A 31 -11.15 11.06 -4.04
C ALA A 31 -10.17 10.13 -4.79
N TYR A 32 -9.41 10.66 -5.75
CA TYR A 32 -8.42 9.86 -6.47
C TYR A 32 -7.21 9.47 -5.60
N ARG A 33 -6.82 10.32 -4.63
CA ARG A 33 -5.76 9.98 -3.67
C ARG A 33 -6.21 8.86 -2.73
N GLU A 34 -7.47 8.90 -2.29
CA GLU A 34 -8.09 7.85 -1.48
C GLU A 34 -8.19 6.52 -2.26
N ASP A 35 -8.59 6.57 -3.53
CA ASP A 35 -8.61 5.40 -4.41
C ASP A 35 -7.21 4.78 -4.56
N TYR A 36 -6.19 5.61 -4.81
CA TYR A 36 -4.80 5.12 -4.91
C TYR A 36 -4.26 4.58 -3.59
N ALA A 37 -4.63 5.18 -2.45
CA ALA A 37 -4.27 4.66 -1.13
C ALA A 37 -4.89 3.28 -0.89
N ALA A 38 -6.15 3.09 -1.28
CA ALA A 38 -6.83 1.80 -1.17
C ALA A 38 -6.15 0.72 -2.03
N VAL A 39 -5.74 1.04 -3.26
CA VAL A 39 -5.03 0.09 -4.13
C VAL A 39 -3.66 -0.29 -3.55
N LEU A 40 -2.88 0.67 -3.04
CA LEU A 40 -1.59 0.41 -2.41
C LEU A 40 -1.73 -0.50 -1.18
N GLN A 41 -2.73 -0.25 -0.33
CA GLN A 41 -3.04 -1.10 0.83
C GLN A 41 -3.46 -2.51 0.40
N ALA A 42 -4.42 -2.62 -0.53
CA ALA A 42 -4.89 -3.92 -1.02
C ALA A 42 -3.75 -4.75 -1.62
N THR A 43 -2.85 -4.09 -2.36
CA THR A 43 -1.67 -4.73 -2.96
C THR A 43 -0.72 -5.26 -1.87
N ALA A 44 -0.36 -4.42 -0.89
CA ALA A 44 0.51 -4.84 0.21
C ALA A 44 -0.11 -5.98 1.02
N ALA A 45 -1.38 -5.85 1.42
CA ALA A 45 -2.11 -6.86 2.19
C ALA A 45 -2.23 -8.18 1.41
N GLY A 46 -2.50 -8.13 0.11
CA GLY A 46 -2.58 -9.30 -0.76
C GLY A 46 -1.24 -10.04 -0.86
N ILE A 47 -0.13 -9.32 -1.04
CA ILE A 47 1.21 -9.92 -1.10
C ILE A 47 1.57 -10.58 0.24
N ILE A 48 1.29 -9.91 1.37
CA ILE A 48 1.48 -10.48 2.71
C ILE A 48 0.62 -11.74 2.89
N HIS A 49 -0.65 -11.68 2.50
CA HIS A 49 -1.56 -12.82 2.61
C HIS A 49 -1.03 -14.04 1.88
N ILE A 50 -0.57 -13.86 0.63
CA ILE A 50 0.03 -14.94 -0.17
C ILE A 50 1.31 -15.44 0.51
N GLY A 51 2.24 -14.54 0.84
CA GLY A 51 3.54 -14.90 1.40
C GLY A 51 3.48 -15.58 2.76
N TYR A 52 2.44 -15.33 3.57
CA TYR A 52 2.29 -15.98 4.87
C TYR A 52 1.36 -17.19 4.87
N ARG A 53 0.35 -17.25 3.99
CA ARG A 53 -0.64 -18.35 4.00
C ARG A 53 -0.46 -19.35 2.87
N ALA A 54 -0.13 -18.88 1.66
CA ALA A 54 -0.05 -19.74 0.49
C ALA A 54 1.36 -20.26 0.24
N ASP A 55 2.39 -19.47 0.58
CA ASP A 55 3.79 -19.83 0.35
C ASP A 55 4.73 -19.33 1.49
N PRO A 56 4.59 -19.87 2.71
CA PRO A 56 5.33 -19.41 3.89
C PRO A 56 6.85 -19.62 3.80
N LEU A 57 7.32 -20.58 3.00
CA LEU A 57 8.76 -20.82 2.80
C LEU A 57 9.45 -19.65 2.10
N HIS A 58 8.70 -18.84 1.35
CA HIS A 58 9.21 -17.66 0.64
C HIS A 58 8.70 -16.34 1.24
N ALA A 59 8.17 -16.34 2.46
CA ALA A 59 7.66 -15.13 3.12
C ALA A 59 8.66 -13.95 3.07
N GLU A 60 9.96 -14.21 3.26
CA GLU A 60 11.02 -13.19 3.16
C GLU A 60 11.13 -12.58 1.76
N LEU A 61 10.96 -13.37 0.70
CA LEU A 61 10.94 -12.87 -0.67
C LEU A 61 9.80 -11.88 -0.86
N TYR A 62 8.58 -12.24 -0.44
CA TYR A 62 7.42 -11.37 -0.54
C TYR A 62 7.62 -10.06 0.24
N LEU A 63 8.11 -10.14 1.49
CA LEU A 63 8.42 -8.95 2.30
C LEU A 63 9.44 -8.02 1.62
N ARG A 64 10.47 -8.58 0.98
CA ARG A 64 11.49 -7.81 0.26
C ARG A 64 10.95 -7.15 -1.02
N GLU A 65 9.99 -7.79 -1.68
CA GLU A 65 9.44 -7.29 -2.95
C GLU A 65 8.29 -6.29 -2.76
N ILE A 66 7.57 -6.29 -1.63
CA ILE A 66 6.50 -5.32 -1.35
C ILE A 66 6.97 -3.87 -1.61
N PRO A 67 8.08 -3.37 -1.02
CA PRO A 67 8.52 -2.00 -1.27
C PRO A 67 8.79 -1.69 -2.74
N ARG A 68 9.33 -2.66 -3.50
CA ARG A 68 9.64 -2.50 -4.94
C ARG A 68 8.36 -2.37 -5.76
N VAL A 69 7.37 -3.22 -5.48
CA VAL A 69 6.05 -3.19 -6.12
C VAL A 69 5.33 -1.87 -5.83
N LEU A 70 5.27 -1.46 -4.55
CA LEU A 70 4.61 -0.21 -4.15
C LEU A 70 5.30 1.01 -4.74
N THR A 71 6.64 1.02 -4.80
CA THR A 71 7.41 2.10 -5.43
C THR A 71 7.11 2.21 -6.91
N ALA A 72 7.10 1.09 -7.64
CA ALA A 72 6.78 1.09 -9.07
C ALA A 72 5.37 1.62 -9.35
N TYR A 73 4.39 1.20 -8.55
CA TYR A 73 3.02 1.70 -8.67
C TYR A 73 2.94 3.21 -8.38
N LEU A 74 3.60 3.67 -7.31
CA LEU A 74 3.65 5.09 -6.95
C LEU A 74 4.29 5.95 -8.06
N THR A 75 5.40 5.50 -8.63
CA THR A 75 6.03 6.18 -9.77
C THR A 75 5.11 6.25 -10.99
N ALA A 76 4.34 5.19 -11.26
CA ALA A 76 3.41 5.17 -12.39
C ALA A 76 2.27 6.20 -12.22
N ILE A 77 1.66 6.28 -11.03
CA ILE A 77 0.58 7.25 -10.78
C ILE A 77 1.09 8.70 -10.76
N GLU A 78 2.33 8.93 -10.34
CA GLU A 78 2.97 10.24 -10.41
C GLU A 78 3.24 10.70 -11.83
N ALA A 79 3.74 9.81 -12.68
CA ALA A 79 3.94 10.11 -14.10
C ALA A 79 2.62 10.46 -14.77
N ALA A 80 1.56 9.69 -14.48
CA ALA A 80 0.22 9.93 -15.02
C ALA A 80 -0.40 11.24 -14.54
N ALA A 81 -0.16 11.64 -13.28
CA ALA A 81 -0.69 12.88 -12.72
C ALA A 81 0.09 14.15 -13.14
N SER A 82 1.28 13.97 -13.72
CA SER A 82 2.14 15.07 -14.20
C SER A 82 1.93 15.41 -15.69
N THR A 83 1.07 14.64 -16.38
CA THR A 83 0.71 14.83 -17.80
C THR A 83 -0.60 15.59 -17.90
#